data_AF-A0A831SGT1-F1
#
_entry.id   AF-A0A831SGT1-F1
#
_cell.length_a   1.000
_cell.length_b   1.000
_cell.length_c   1.000
_cell.angle_alpha   90.00
_cell.angle_beta   90.00
_cell.angle_gamma   90.00
#
_symmetry.space_group_name_H-M   'P 1'
#
loop_
_entity.id
_entity.type
_entity.pdbx_description
1 polymer ?
#
loop_
_entity_poly.entity_id
_entity_poly.type
_entity_poly.pdbx_seq_one_letter_code
_entity_poly.pdbx_strand_id
1 'polypeptide(L)'
;MFKLDRILKKPMRSGILAAGVALVIIGISLFYIGHSALKEMEGIEEFNIYGLPIGKVIKYISEDYRDVYIRYKLFEMVGCILTAVGFILSIAGIVVESKGPQNAGQVRHMPISKSDENILKGCEIKESSKHCPNCGASLDEGVNFCTNCGTKLK
;
A
#
# COMPACT_ATOMS: atom_id res chain seq x y z
N MET A 1 -37.67 13.03 2.69
CA MET A 1 -37.03 11.90 1.98
C MET A 1 -35.82 12.48 1.24
N PHE A 2 -34.64 11.84 1.25
CA PHE A 2 -33.31 12.36 0.83
C PHE A 2 -32.44 13.01 1.93
N LYS A 3 -31.74 12.17 2.70
CA LYS A 3 -30.42 12.46 3.30
C LYS A 3 -29.82 11.18 3.88
N LEU A 4 -29.66 10.14 3.05
CA LEU A 4 -29.00 8.88 3.47
C LEU A 4 -27.86 8.42 2.53
N ASP A 5 -27.42 9.24 1.58
CA ASP A 5 -26.34 8.86 0.65
C ASP A 5 -24.93 9.31 1.05
N ARG A 6 -24.78 10.12 2.12
CA ARG A 6 -23.47 10.68 2.50
C ARG A 6 -22.67 9.88 3.54
N ILE A 7 -23.24 8.81 4.10
CA ILE A 7 -22.56 8.00 5.14
C ILE A 7 -21.84 6.77 4.55
N LEU A 8 -22.22 6.33 3.34
CA LEU A 8 -21.68 5.11 2.71
C LEU A 8 -20.46 5.32 1.80
N LYS A 9 -19.77 6.47 1.89
CA LYS A 9 -18.58 6.75 1.07
C LYS A 9 -17.34 7.03 1.92
N LYS A 10 -17.12 6.22 2.95
CA LYS A 10 -15.75 6.06 3.48
C LYS A 10 -14.98 5.21 2.46
N PRO A 11 -13.82 5.66 1.96
CA PRO A 11 -13.04 4.86 1.03
C PRO A 11 -12.51 3.64 1.79
N MET A 12 -13.11 2.47 1.58
CA MET A 12 -12.61 1.17 2.07
C MET A 12 -11.30 0.74 1.37
N ARG A 13 -10.44 1.69 1.01
CA ARG A 13 -9.15 1.43 0.36
C ARG A 13 -8.18 0.74 1.31
N SER A 14 -8.20 1.13 2.59
CA SER A 14 -7.38 0.49 3.62
C SER A 14 -7.83 -0.96 3.92
N GLY A 15 -9.13 -1.26 3.80
CA GLY A 15 -9.66 -2.60 4.08
C GLY A 15 -9.20 -3.66 3.07
N ILE A 16 -9.12 -3.33 1.79
CA ILE A 16 -8.74 -4.27 0.73
C ILE A 16 -7.26 -4.64 0.82
N LEU A 17 -6.39 -3.65 1.07
CA LEU A 17 -4.96 -3.89 1.24
C LEU A 17 -4.69 -4.75 2.48
N ALA A 18 -5.34 -4.43 3.60
CA ALA A 18 -5.22 -5.20 4.84
C ALA A 18 -5.71 -6.65 4.67
N ALA A 19 -6.83 -6.85 3.98
CA ALA A 19 -7.35 -8.19 3.69
C ALA A 19 -6.41 -9.00 2.77
N GLY A 20 -5.82 -8.36 1.75
CA GLY A 20 -4.84 -8.97 0.87
C GLY A 20 -3.60 -9.46 1.62
N VAL A 21 -3.01 -8.59 2.45
CA VAL A 21 -1.82 -8.94 3.26
C VAL A 21 -2.14 -10.06 4.25
N ALA A 22 -3.31 -10.03 4.90
CA ALA A 22 -3.73 -11.10 5.81
C ALA A 22 -3.84 -12.46 5.10
N LEU A 23 -4.41 -12.49 3.89
CA LEU A 23 -4.51 -13.73 3.09
C LEU A 23 -3.15 -14.28 2.68
N VAL A 24 -2.19 -13.40 2.35
CA VAL A 24 -0.82 -13.82 2.05
C VAL A 24 -0.14 -14.45 3.27
N ILE A 25 -0.27 -13.82 4.45
CA ILE A 25 0.32 -14.35 5.69
C ILE A 25 -0.28 -15.71 6.06
N ILE A 26 -1.60 -15.85 5.96
CA ILE A 26 -2.31 -17.11 6.22
C ILE A 26 -1.85 -18.19 5.22
N GLY A 27 -1.77 -17.85 3.93
CA GLY A 27 -1.34 -18.78 2.89
C GLY A 27 0.10 -19.27 3.09
N ILE A 28 1.05 -18.37 3.41
CA ILE A 28 2.45 -18.72 3.70
C ILE A 28 2.54 -19.65 4.92
N SER A 29 1.76 -19.34 5.97
CA SER A 29 1.74 -20.16 7.19
C SER A 29 1.24 -21.58 6.92
N LEU A 30 0.15 -21.73 6.17
CA LEU A 30 -0.39 -23.04 5.77
C LEU A 30 0.57 -23.81 4.86
N PHE A 31 1.21 -23.12 3.91
CA PHE A 31 2.21 -23.70 3.03
C PHE A 31 3.42 -24.23 3.84
N TYR A 32 3.92 -23.46 4.80
CA TYR A 32 5.05 -23.86 5.63
C TYR A 32 4.73 -25.07 6.51
N ILE A 33 3.53 -25.12 7.11
CA ILE A 33 3.08 -26.27 7.91
C ILE A 33 3.00 -27.52 7.04
N GLY A 34 2.37 -27.43 5.85
CA GLY A 34 2.27 -28.56 4.93
C GLY A 34 3.63 -29.05 4.45
N HIS A 35 4.49 -28.13 4.04
CA HIS A 35 5.83 -28.46 3.53
C HIS A 35 6.76 -29.02 4.61
N SER A 36 6.71 -28.52 5.84
CA SER A 36 7.54 -29.02 6.94
C SER A 36 7.18 -30.47 7.27
N ALA A 37 5.88 -30.78 7.34
CA ALA A 37 5.40 -32.15 7.60
C ALA A 37 5.78 -33.12 6.47
N LEU A 38 5.71 -32.69 5.20
CA LEU A 38 6.11 -33.53 4.06
C LEU A 38 7.62 -33.82 4.04
N LYS A 39 8.45 -32.83 4.39
CA LYS A 39 9.91 -32.99 4.44
C LYS A 39 10.35 -33.97 5.53
N GLU A 40 9.67 -33.98 6.67
CA GLU A 40 9.94 -34.92 7.76
C GLU A 40 9.64 -36.36 7.35
N MET A 41 8.60 -36.57 6.52
CA MET A 41 8.27 -37.89 5.95
C MET A 41 9.28 -38.35 4.90
N GLU A 42 9.81 -37.43 4.09
CA GLU A 42 10.79 -37.76 3.05
C GLU A 42 12.14 -38.19 3.65
N GLY A 43 12.49 -37.68 4.84
CA GLY A 43 13.67 -38.13 5.60
C GLY A 43 13.60 -39.60 6.06
N ILE A 44 12.40 -40.21 6.09
CA ILE A 44 12.22 -41.62 6.48
C ILE A 44 12.57 -42.57 5.30
N GLU A 45 12.60 -42.08 4.06
CA GLU A 45 13.00 -42.91 2.90
C GLU A 45 14.51 -43.21 2.87
N GLU A 46 15.34 -42.47 3.62
CA GLU A 46 16.79 -42.73 3.75
C GLU A 46 17.14 -43.81 4.78
N PHE A 47 16.19 -44.25 5.61
CA PHE A 47 16.43 -45.32 6.58
C PHE A 47 16.43 -46.69 5.89
N ASN A 48 17.61 -47.12 5.45
CA ASN A 48 17.83 -48.40 4.82
C ASN A 48 18.37 -49.41 5.84
N ILE A 49 17.47 -50.16 6.49
CA ILE A 49 17.87 -51.27 7.36
C ILE A 49 17.89 -52.55 6.51
N TYR A 50 19.05 -53.20 6.42
CA TYR A 50 19.28 -54.44 5.66
C TYR A 50 18.98 -54.36 4.14
N GLY A 51 19.12 -53.19 3.52
CA GLY A 51 18.94 -53.03 2.07
C GLY A 51 17.48 -53.02 1.59
N LEU A 52 16.51 -52.98 2.52
CA LEU A 52 15.11 -52.79 2.19
C LEU A 52 14.68 -51.33 2.39
N PRO A 53 14.06 -50.68 1.38
CA PRO A 53 13.51 -49.34 1.52
C PRO A 53 12.21 -49.39 2.32
N ILE A 54 12.34 -49.35 3.66
CA ILE A 54 11.22 -49.42 4.61
C ILE A 54 10.19 -48.30 4.37
N GLY A 55 10.64 -47.13 3.91
CA GLY A 55 9.76 -46.02 3.51
C GLY A 55 8.70 -46.42 2.48
N LYS A 56 9.04 -47.24 1.48
CA LYS A 56 8.07 -47.73 0.48
C LYS A 56 7.09 -48.75 1.06
N VAL A 57 7.53 -49.54 2.03
CA VAL A 57 6.72 -50.60 2.64
C VAL A 57 5.69 -49.99 3.60
N ILE A 58 6.08 -49.02 4.44
CA ILE A 58 5.16 -48.30 5.34
C ILE A 58 4.09 -47.56 4.55
N LYS A 59 4.47 -46.95 3.43
CA LYS A 59 3.55 -46.26 2.51
C LYS A 59 2.51 -47.19 1.88
N TYR A 60 2.79 -48.50 1.80
CA TYR A 60 1.89 -49.49 1.21
C TYR A 60 1.01 -50.22 2.24
N ILE A 61 1.47 -50.34 3.49
CA ILE A 61 0.80 -51.12 4.54
C ILE A 61 -0.27 -50.31 5.30
N SER A 62 -0.10 -48.99 5.40
CA SER A 62 -1.02 -48.13 6.17
C SER A 62 -1.97 -47.35 5.26
N GLU A 63 -3.25 -47.74 5.24
CA GLU A 63 -4.31 -46.91 4.62
C GLU A 63 -4.43 -45.54 5.30
N ASP A 64 -4.19 -45.47 6.62
CA ASP A 64 -4.21 -44.22 7.39
C ASP A 64 -3.13 -43.22 6.94
N TYR A 65 -1.94 -43.71 6.54
CA TYR A 65 -0.85 -42.85 6.07
C TYR A 65 -1.20 -42.09 4.80
N ARG A 66 -1.98 -42.72 3.91
CA ARG A 66 -2.43 -42.09 2.67
C ARG A 66 -3.34 -40.90 2.95
N ASP A 67 -4.28 -41.02 3.88
CA ASP A 67 -5.20 -39.92 4.22
C ASP A 67 -4.44 -38.73 4.83
N VAL A 68 -3.49 -39.00 5.71
CA VAL A 68 -2.62 -37.98 6.31
C VAL A 68 -1.79 -37.26 5.24
N TYR A 69 -1.15 -38.00 4.33
CA TYR A 69 -0.39 -37.42 3.22
C TYR A 69 -1.27 -36.55 2.30
N ILE A 70 -2.46 -37.05 1.93
CA ILE A 70 -3.42 -36.32 1.09
C ILE A 70 -3.84 -35.02 1.78
N ARG A 71 -4.12 -35.04 3.08
CA ARG A 71 -4.47 -33.82 3.83
C ARG A 71 -3.34 -32.79 3.83
N TYR A 72 -2.10 -33.18 4.09
CA TYR A 72 -0.97 -32.24 4.07
C TYR A 72 -0.72 -31.69 2.67
N LYS A 73 -0.85 -32.53 1.63
CA LYS A 73 -0.76 -32.07 0.24
C LYS A 73 -1.89 -31.11 -0.13
N LEU A 74 -3.10 -31.33 0.40
CA LEU A 74 -4.21 -30.39 0.25
C LEU A 74 -3.91 -29.04 0.92
N PHE A 75 -3.33 -29.03 2.12
CA PHE A 75 -2.91 -27.80 2.79
C PHE A 75 -1.85 -27.02 2.00
N GLU A 76 -0.87 -27.71 1.41
CA GLU A 76 0.14 -27.10 0.54
C GLU A 76 -0.51 -26.44 -0.68
N MET A 77 -1.41 -27.14 -1.36
CA MET A 77 -2.15 -26.62 -2.53
C MET A 77 -3.03 -25.41 -2.16
N VAL A 78 -3.78 -25.50 -1.05
CA VAL A 78 -4.63 -24.40 -0.56
C VAL A 78 -3.76 -23.19 -0.16
N GLY A 79 -2.62 -23.42 0.48
CA GLY A 79 -1.65 -22.39 0.83
C GLY A 79 -1.18 -21.61 -0.40
N CYS A 80 -0.77 -22.31 -1.46
CA CYS A 80 -0.37 -21.71 -2.74
C CYS A 80 -1.49 -20.88 -3.40
N ILE A 81 -2.75 -21.34 -3.33
CA ILE A 81 -3.89 -20.61 -3.90
C ILE A 81 -4.14 -19.32 -3.11
N LEU A 82 -4.12 -19.38 -1.77
CA LEU A 82 -4.34 -18.22 -0.92
C LEU A 82 -3.25 -17.16 -1.08
N THR A 83 -1.97 -17.58 -1.20
CA THR A 83 -0.87 -16.65 -1.46
C THR A 83 -1.00 -16.00 -2.84
N ALA A 84 -1.34 -16.77 -3.88
CA ALA A 84 -1.58 -16.22 -5.22
C ALA A 84 -2.73 -15.22 -5.23
N VAL A 85 -3.88 -15.57 -4.63
CA VAL A 85 -5.04 -14.68 -4.53
C VAL A 85 -4.71 -13.42 -3.72
N GLY A 86 -4.03 -13.56 -2.57
CA GLY A 86 -3.60 -12.43 -1.75
C GLY A 86 -2.63 -11.49 -2.48
N PHE A 87 -1.72 -12.04 -3.28
CA PHE A 87 -0.79 -11.25 -4.11
C PHE A 87 -1.53 -10.51 -5.23
N ILE A 88 -2.47 -11.17 -5.91
CA ILE A 88 -3.32 -10.56 -6.94
C ILE A 88 -4.15 -9.42 -6.34
N LEU A 89 -4.75 -9.61 -5.16
CA LEU A 89 -5.52 -8.57 -4.47
C LEU A 89 -4.64 -7.40 -4.02
N SER A 90 -3.41 -7.68 -3.58
CA SER A 90 -2.45 -6.64 -3.20
C SER A 90 -2.02 -5.81 -4.43
N ILE A 91 -1.74 -6.45 -5.56
CA ILE A 91 -1.43 -5.76 -6.82
C ILE A 91 -2.64 -4.97 -7.32
N ALA A 92 -3.84 -5.56 -7.30
CA ALA A 92 -5.06 -4.86 -7.70
C ALA A 92 -5.34 -3.63 -6.82
N GLY A 93 -5.08 -3.73 -5.51
CA GLY A 93 -5.15 -2.60 -4.58
C GLY A 93 -4.18 -1.47 -4.93
N ILE A 94 -2.94 -1.81 -5.31
CA ILE A 94 -1.93 -0.83 -5.76
C ILE A 94 -2.35 -0.15 -7.08
N VAL A 95 -2.83 -0.92 -8.06
CA VAL A 95 -3.20 -0.38 -9.38
C VAL A 95 -4.41 0.57 -9.31
N VAL A 96 -5.32 0.35 -8.36
CA VAL A 96 -6.48 1.23 -8.11
C VAL A 96 -6.08 2.61 -7.57
N GLU A 97 -4.91 2.74 -6.93
CA GLU A 97 -4.40 4.02 -6.42
C GLU A 97 -4.06 5.01 -7.56
N SER A 98 -3.81 4.52 -8.80
CA SER A 98 -3.43 5.37 -9.95
C SER A 98 -4.60 6.01 -10.71
N LYS A 99 -5.85 5.60 -10.43
CA LYS A 99 -7.07 6.27 -10.92
C LYS A 99 -7.86 6.93 -9.79
N GLY A 100 -7.15 7.43 -8.76
CA GLY A 100 -7.60 8.69 -8.17
C GLY A 100 -7.67 9.73 -9.29
N PRO A 101 -8.68 10.63 -9.31
CA PRO A 101 -8.67 11.69 -10.28
C PRO A 101 -7.31 12.37 -10.17
N GLN A 102 -6.60 12.49 -11.29
CA GLN A 102 -5.54 13.47 -11.36
C GLN A 102 -6.15 14.76 -10.81
N ASN A 103 -5.40 15.45 -9.97
CA ASN A 103 -5.71 16.79 -9.57
C ASN A 103 -5.82 17.66 -10.84
N ALA A 104 -6.95 17.62 -11.54
CA ALA A 104 -7.56 18.84 -12.00
C ALA A 104 -7.96 19.53 -10.70
N GLY A 105 -7.08 20.43 -10.25
CA GLY A 105 -7.45 21.42 -9.27
C GLY A 105 -8.75 22.04 -9.74
N GLN A 106 -9.84 21.65 -9.09
CA GLN A 106 -11.03 22.44 -9.12
C GLN A 106 -10.99 23.30 -7.87
N VAL A 107 -10.49 24.52 -8.06
CA VAL A 107 -10.87 25.65 -7.24
C VAL A 107 -12.39 25.71 -7.30
N ARG A 108 -13.07 25.15 -6.29
CA ARG A 108 -14.43 25.53 -5.95
C ARG A 108 -14.36 26.14 -4.57
N HIS A 109 -14.46 27.46 -4.55
CA HIS A 109 -14.97 28.18 -3.40
C HIS A 109 -16.23 27.48 -2.90
N MET A 110 -16.32 27.27 -1.59
CA MET A 110 -17.59 27.00 -0.92
C MET A 110 -17.63 27.87 0.36
N PRO A 111 -18.71 28.61 0.62
CA PRO A 111 -18.84 29.52 1.75
C PRO A 111 -19.09 28.73 3.04
N ILE A 112 -18.87 29.29 4.25
CA ILE A 112 -19.93 29.98 5.02
C ILE A 112 -19.29 30.73 6.21
N SER A 113 -19.80 31.95 6.35
CA SER A 113 -19.78 32.90 7.46
C SER A 113 -19.72 32.38 8.90
N LYS A 114 -19.04 33.14 9.76
CA LYS A 114 -19.67 33.63 10.99
C LYS A 114 -19.50 35.15 11.06
N SER A 115 -20.61 35.77 11.45
CA SER A 115 -20.90 37.19 11.52
C SER A 115 -20.04 37.94 12.54
N ASP A 116 -20.15 39.27 12.46
CA ASP A 116 -19.68 40.32 13.37
C ASP A 116 -18.29 40.85 13.00
N GLU A 117 -18.01 42.14 12.80
CA GLU A 117 -18.79 43.36 12.65
C GLU A 117 -17.76 44.41 12.16
N ASN A 118 -18.16 45.29 11.24
CA ASN A 118 -17.40 46.42 10.68
C ASN A 118 -16.27 47.01 11.54
N ILE A 119 -15.02 47.06 11.04
CA ILE A 119 -14.16 48.27 11.09
C ILE A 119 -13.25 48.30 9.85
N LEU A 120 -13.42 49.36 9.08
CA LEU A 120 -12.72 49.73 7.85
C LEU A 120 -11.28 50.25 8.14
N LYS A 121 -10.34 49.89 7.26
CA LYS A 121 -9.14 50.65 6.81
C LYS A 121 -7.77 50.46 7.50
N GLY A 122 -6.79 50.07 6.66
CA GLY A 122 -5.34 50.23 6.82
C GLY A 122 -4.64 48.88 6.65
N CYS A 123 -3.72 48.60 5.72
CA CYS A 123 -2.96 49.42 4.78
C CYS A 123 -2.63 48.50 3.58
N GLU A 124 -2.92 48.90 2.35
CA GLU A 124 -2.50 48.17 1.15
C GLU A 124 -0.96 48.22 1.04
N ILE A 125 -0.28 47.07 1.09
CA ILE A 125 1.08 46.94 0.58
C ILE A 125 0.95 46.57 -0.90
N LYS A 126 1.26 47.52 -1.78
CA LYS A 126 1.43 47.27 -3.21
C LYS A 126 2.62 46.31 -3.37
N GLU A 127 2.42 45.16 -3.99
CA GLU A 127 3.53 44.37 -4.52
C GLU A 127 4.00 45.03 -5.82
N SER A 128 4.94 45.99 -5.75
CA SER A 128 5.74 46.38 -6.91
C SER A 128 7.09 45.67 -6.85
N SER A 129 7.14 44.42 -7.32
CA SER A 129 8.39 43.68 -7.50
C SER A 129 9.22 44.34 -8.61
N LYS A 130 10.16 45.20 -8.20
CA LYS A 130 11.16 45.79 -9.12
C LYS A 130 12.20 44.71 -9.41
N HIS A 131 12.58 44.55 -10.68
CA HIS A 131 13.62 43.59 -11.05
C HIS A 131 14.95 44.32 -11.23
N CYS A 132 16.05 43.68 -10.83
CA CYS A 132 17.38 44.26 -10.97
C CYS A 132 17.72 44.45 -12.45
N PRO A 133 18.12 45.65 -12.90
CA PRO A 133 18.45 45.88 -14.32
C PRO A 133 19.74 45.16 -14.76
N ASN A 134 20.58 44.73 -13.82
CA ASN A 134 21.84 44.05 -14.13
C ASN A 134 21.71 42.52 -14.17
N CYS A 135 20.96 41.91 -13.24
CA CYS A 135 20.85 40.44 -13.15
C CYS A 135 19.43 39.88 -13.28
N GLY A 136 18.40 40.74 -13.32
CA GLY A 136 17.00 40.32 -13.42
C GLY A 136 16.39 39.75 -12.14
N ALA A 137 17.12 39.69 -11.03
CA ALA A 137 16.58 39.21 -9.75
C ALA A 137 15.46 40.12 -9.23
N SER A 138 14.41 39.54 -8.66
CA SER A 138 13.32 40.27 -8.00
C SER A 138 13.84 40.97 -6.74
N LEU A 139 13.55 42.26 -6.61
CA LEU A 139 13.98 43.12 -5.52
C LEU A 139 12.74 43.56 -4.74
N ASP A 140 12.84 43.46 -3.41
CA ASP A 140 11.84 44.01 -2.51
C ASP A 140 11.91 45.54 -2.46
N GLU A 141 10.79 46.17 -2.10
CA GLU A 141 10.70 47.63 -2.04
C GLU A 141 11.62 48.20 -0.95
N GLY A 142 12.56 49.07 -1.36
CA GLY A 142 13.44 49.81 -0.43
C GLY A 142 14.88 49.30 -0.31
N VAL A 143 15.32 48.34 -1.15
CA VAL A 143 16.72 47.88 -1.14
C VAL A 143 17.62 48.80 -1.98
N ASN A 144 18.72 49.28 -1.38
CA ASN A 144 19.70 50.16 -2.04
C ASN A 144 20.73 49.41 -2.92
N PHE A 145 20.82 48.09 -2.75
CA PHE A 145 21.77 47.22 -3.44
C PHE A 145 21.09 45.89 -3.73
N CYS A 146 21.40 45.29 -4.88
CA CYS A 146 20.91 43.95 -5.19
C CYS A 146 21.62 42.93 -4.30
N THR A 147 20.85 42.14 -3.55
CA THR A 147 21.35 41.05 -2.71
C THR A 147 21.95 39.89 -3.50
N ASN A 148 21.62 39.80 -4.80
CA ASN A 148 22.07 38.71 -5.66
C ASN A 148 23.38 39.04 -6.38
N CYS A 149 23.50 40.23 -6.98
CA CYS A 149 24.69 40.59 -7.77
C CYS A 149 25.53 41.75 -7.17
N GLY A 150 25.14 42.31 -6.02
CA GLY A 150 25.86 43.41 -5.36
C GLY A 150 25.79 44.76 -6.08
N THR A 151 25.01 44.87 -7.15
CA THR A 151 24.88 46.12 -7.92
C THR A 151 24.08 47.15 -7.14
N LYS A 152 24.62 48.37 -7.02
CA LYS A 152 23.93 49.50 -6.39
C LYS A 152 22.76 49.96 -7.25
N LEU A 153 21.57 49.96 -6.66
CA LEU A 153 20.34 50.41 -7.31
C LEU A 153 20.22 51.92 -7.03
N LYS A 154 20.04 52.70 -8.10
CA LYS A 154 19.97 54.17 -8.04
C LYS A 154 18.54 54.64 -7.78
#